data_AF-A0A7X8EWU3-F1
#
_entry.id   AF-A0A7X8EWU3-F1
#
_cell.length_a   1.000
_cell.length_b   1.000
_cell.length_c   1.000
_cell.angle_alpha   90.00
_cell.angle_beta   90.00
_cell.angle_gamma   90.00
#
_symmetry.space_group_name_H-M   'P 1'
#
loop_
_entity.id
_entity.type
_entity.pdbx_description
1 polymer ?
#
loop_
_entity_poly.entity_id
_entity_poly.type
_entity_poly.pdbx_seq_one_letter_code
_entity_poly.pdbx_strand_id
1 'polypeptide(L)'
;MTGKERIRKAFLCEQTDRVPWVPFVGCHAGALIGHDASSYLKSAELIEQGVRKAVDLYRPDGIPVMFDLQVEAEALGCRLEWASQNPPAVSTHPLANGMSLEDLH
;
A
#
# COMPACT_ATOMS: atom_id res chain seq x y z
N MET A 1 -19.66 -13.80 12.53
CA MET A 1 -18.48 -12.99 12.91
C MET A 1 -18.19 -12.00 11.79
N THR A 2 -18.02 -10.71 12.10
CA THR A 2 -17.59 -9.71 11.12
C THR A 2 -16.12 -9.94 10.73
N GLY A 3 -15.66 -9.37 9.61
CA GLY A 3 -14.25 -9.46 9.21
C GLY A 3 -13.29 -8.91 10.27
N LYS A 4 -13.64 -7.76 10.84
CA LYS A 4 -12.90 -7.13 11.94
C LYS A 4 -12.81 -8.02 13.18
N GLU A 5 -13.90 -8.65 13.59
CA GLU A 5 -13.91 -9.60 14.71
C GLU A 5 -13.00 -10.79 14.44
N ARG A 6 -13.07 -11.35 13.23
CA ARG A 6 -12.28 -12.50 12.80
C ARG A 6 -10.78 -12.21 12.86
N ILE A 7 -10.36 -11.07 12.33
CA ILE A 7 -8.97 -10.60 12.39
C ILE A 7 -8.51 -10.44 13.84
N ARG A 8 -9.32 -9.77 14.69
CA ARG A 8 -8.97 -9.53 16.09
C ARG A 8 -8.77 -10.84 16.86
N LYS A 9 -9.67 -11.80 16.68
CA LYS A 9 -9.57 -13.13 17.31
C LYS A 9 -8.34 -13.89 16.84
N ALA A 10 -8.05 -13.87 15.54
CA ALA A 10 -6.87 -14.53 15.00
C ALA A 10 -5.56 -13.96 15.57
N PHE A 11 -5.45 -12.63 15.76
CA PHE A 11 -4.30 -12.02 16.43
C PHE A 11 -4.13 -12.46 17.89
N LEU A 12 -5.23 -12.83 18.56
CA LEU A 12 -5.23 -13.34 19.93
C LEU A 12 -5.11 -14.86 20.00
N CYS A 13 -4.85 -15.53 18.87
CA CYS A 13 -4.81 -16.99 18.76
C CYS A 13 -6.11 -17.67 19.22
N GLU A 14 -7.25 -16.99 19.06
CA GLU A 14 -8.58 -17.53 19.38
C GLU A 14 -9.23 -18.23 18.18
N GLN A 15 -10.17 -19.13 18.44
CA GLN A 15 -10.95 -19.81 17.42
C GLN A 15 -11.79 -18.81 16.61
N THR A 16 -11.72 -18.93 15.27
CA THR A 16 -12.51 -18.17 14.31
C THR A 16 -13.51 -19.09 13.59
N ASP A 17 -14.55 -18.51 12.98
CA ASP A 17 -15.56 -19.24 12.19
C ASP A 17 -15.04 -19.67 10.79
N ARG A 18 -14.01 -18.98 10.30
CA ARG A 18 -13.13 -19.39 9.18
C ARG A 18 -11.80 -18.64 9.28
N VAL A 19 -10.79 -19.08 8.53
CA VAL A 19 -9.51 -18.37 8.40
C VAL A 19 -9.77 -16.92 7.90
N PRO A 20 -9.27 -15.87 8.60
CA PRO A 20 -9.36 -14.51 8.10
C PRO A 20 -8.52 -14.31 6.84
N TRP A 21 -9.00 -13.47 5.93
CA TRP A 21 -8.30 -13.13 4.71
C TRP A 21 -8.12 -11.62 4.58
N VAL A 22 -6.85 -11.20 4.54
CA VAL A 22 -6.42 -9.80 4.42
C VAL A 22 -5.46 -9.72 3.23
N PRO A 23 -5.97 -9.61 1.99
CA PRO A 23 -5.13 -9.56 0.81
C PRO A 23 -4.41 -8.22 0.72
N PHE A 24 -3.14 -8.27 0.31
CA PHE A 24 -2.42 -7.09 -0.15
C PHE A 24 -2.70 -6.88 -1.64
N VAL A 25 -3.28 -5.72 -2.00
CA VAL A 25 -3.74 -5.44 -3.37
C VAL A 25 -2.77 -4.52 -4.13
N GLY A 26 -2.14 -3.55 -3.47
CA GLY A 26 -1.08 -2.73 -4.08
C GLY A 26 -1.46 -2.11 -5.45
N CYS A 27 -0.51 -2.12 -6.40
CA CYS A 27 -0.72 -1.58 -7.75
C CYS A 27 -1.85 -2.27 -8.53
N HIS A 28 -2.22 -3.51 -8.17
CA HIS A 28 -3.33 -4.22 -8.80
C HIS A 28 -4.66 -3.49 -8.61
N ALA A 29 -4.81 -2.73 -7.51
CA ALA A 29 -6.00 -1.90 -7.29
C ALA A 29 -6.16 -0.81 -8.38
N GLY A 30 -5.06 -0.25 -8.89
CA GLY A 30 -5.07 0.65 -10.04
C GLY A 30 -5.53 -0.05 -11.31
N ALA A 31 -5.03 -1.27 -11.56
CA ALA A 31 -5.45 -2.06 -12.71
C ALA A 31 -6.96 -2.39 -12.70
N LEU A 32 -7.54 -2.63 -11.52
CA LEU A 32 -8.99 -2.88 -11.36
C LEU A 32 -9.88 -1.70 -11.78
N ILE A 33 -9.32 -0.48 -11.79
CA ILE A 33 -10.02 0.74 -12.19
C ILE A 33 -9.46 1.33 -13.50
N GLY A 34 -8.59 0.60 -14.21
CA GLY A 34 -8.06 1.00 -15.52
C GLY A 34 -6.96 2.06 -15.48
N HIS A 35 -6.26 2.20 -14.35
CA HIS A 35 -5.14 3.13 -14.19
C HIS A 35 -3.80 2.39 -14.04
N ASP A 36 -2.74 2.97 -14.60
CA ASP A 36 -1.37 2.49 -14.38
C ASP A 36 -0.90 2.79 -12.94
N ALA A 37 0.15 2.09 -12.51
CA ALA A 37 0.68 2.18 -11.15
C ALA A 37 1.13 3.61 -10.79
N SER A 38 1.77 4.33 -11.71
CA SER A 38 2.28 5.68 -11.41
C SER A 38 1.16 6.69 -11.27
N SER A 39 0.12 6.63 -12.09
CA SER A 39 -1.06 7.51 -11.90
C SER A 39 -1.81 7.16 -10.62
N TYR A 40 -2.02 5.87 -10.37
CA TYR A 40 -2.75 5.37 -9.21
C TYR A 40 -2.09 5.77 -7.88
N LEU A 41 -0.79 5.46 -7.72
CA LEU A 41 -0.08 5.66 -6.44
C LEU A 41 0.16 7.14 -6.08
N LYS A 42 -0.04 8.06 -7.04
CA LYS A 42 0.12 9.52 -6.82
C LYS A 42 -1.19 10.26 -6.53
N SER A 43 -2.33 9.56 -6.44
CA SER A 43 -3.63 10.17 -6.18
C SER A 43 -4.37 9.44 -5.06
N ALA A 44 -4.67 10.17 -3.99
CA ALA A 44 -5.48 9.65 -2.89
C ALA A 44 -6.88 9.22 -3.37
N GLU A 45 -7.46 9.95 -4.32
CA GLU A 45 -8.76 9.65 -4.93
C GLU A 45 -8.73 8.34 -5.73
N LEU A 46 -7.68 8.11 -6.51
CA LEU A 46 -7.53 6.85 -7.26
C LEU A 46 -7.27 5.68 -6.32
N ILE A 47 -6.46 5.88 -5.27
CA ILE A 47 -6.23 4.87 -4.22
C ILE A 47 -7.55 4.46 -3.56
N GLU A 48 -8.35 5.43 -3.14
CA GLU A 48 -9.66 5.18 -2.52
C GLU A 48 -10.57 4.36 -3.45
N GLN A 49 -10.67 4.74 -4.72
CA GLN A 49 -11.49 4.05 -5.72
C GLN A 49 -11.01 2.62 -5.97
N GLY A 50 -9.70 2.41 -6.11
CA GLY A 50 -9.12 1.10 -6.35
C GLY A 50 -9.30 0.16 -5.16
N VAL A 51 -9.06 0.65 -3.93
CA VAL A 51 -9.28 -0.13 -2.70
C VAL A 51 -10.76 -0.47 -2.53
N ARG A 52 -11.67 0.48 -2.76
CA ARG A 52 -13.12 0.23 -2.72
C ARG A 52 -13.53 -0.83 -3.73
N LYS A 53 -13.02 -0.74 -4.97
CA LYS A 53 -13.27 -1.75 -6.01
C LYS A 53 -12.78 -3.13 -5.60
N ALA A 54 -11.61 -3.23 -4.97
CA ALA A 54 -11.09 -4.47 -4.44
C ALA A 54 -11.95 -5.03 -3.30
N VAL A 55 -12.45 -4.18 -2.39
CA VAL A 55 -13.38 -4.58 -1.32
C VAL A 55 -14.66 -5.17 -1.91
N ASP A 56 -15.24 -4.53 -2.93
CA ASP A 56 -16.48 -4.99 -3.56
C ASP A 56 -16.32 -6.35 -4.26
N LEU A 57 -15.22 -6.53 -4.99
CA LEU A 57 -14.93 -7.75 -5.74
C LEU A 57 -14.53 -8.92 -4.83
N TYR A 58 -13.66 -8.66 -3.86
CA TYR A 58 -13.01 -9.70 -3.08
C TYR A 58 -13.72 -9.98 -1.76
N ARG A 59 -14.44 -9.01 -1.20
CA ARG A 59 -15.10 -9.11 0.11
C ARG A 59 -14.14 -9.62 1.22
N PRO A 60 -12.97 -8.99 1.38
CA PRO A 60 -11.98 -9.44 2.36
C PRO A 60 -12.43 -9.12 3.79
N ASP A 61 -11.75 -9.71 4.77
CA ASP A 61 -11.99 -9.41 6.19
C ASP A 61 -11.37 -8.08 6.62
N GLY A 62 -10.35 -7.65 5.87
CA GLY A 62 -9.64 -6.39 5.99
C GLY A 62 -8.80 -6.18 4.74
N ILE A 63 -8.42 -4.93 4.46
CA ILE A 63 -7.58 -4.59 3.31
C ILE A 63 -6.59 -3.49 3.72
N PRO A 64 -5.29 -3.63 3.44
CA PRO A 64 -4.35 -2.53 3.60
C PRO A 64 -4.73 -1.40 2.63
N VAL A 65 -4.76 -0.15 3.12
CA VAL A 65 -5.09 1.02 2.30
C VAL A 65 -4.00 1.27 1.26
N MET A 66 -2.75 1.26 1.71
CA MET A 66 -1.55 1.36 0.91
C MET A 66 -0.41 0.68 1.68
N PHE A 67 0.54 0.10 0.97
CA PHE A 67 1.81 -0.34 1.53
C PHE A 67 2.87 -0.15 0.46
N ASP A 68 3.75 0.82 0.67
CA ASP A 68 4.80 1.17 -0.26
C ASP A 68 5.94 1.80 0.55
N LEU A 69 7.06 1.08 0.71
CA LEU A 69 8.24 1.51 1.47
C LEU A 69 8.91 2.76 0.87
N GLN A 70 8.53 3.09 -0.36
CA GLN A 70 9.12 4.16 -1.12
C GLN A 70 8.50 5.50 -0.72
N VAL A 71 7.33 5.51 -0.08
CA VAL A 71 6.74 6.73 0.50
C VAL A 71 7.59 7.25 1.66
N GLU A 72 8.04 6.36 2.56
CA GLU A 72 8.95 6.75 3.64
C GLU A 72 10.32 7.17 3.10
N ALA A 73 10.83 6.48 2.07
CA ALA A 73 12.08 6.85 1.44
C ALA A 73 12.00 8.23 0.76
N GLU A 74 10.92 8.50 0.03
CA GLU A 74 10.67 9.80 -0.61
C GLU A 74 10.54 10.92 0.44
N ALA A 75 9.81 10.66 1.54
CA ALA A 75 9.70 11.60 2.65
C ALA A 75 11.07 11.95 3.28
N LEU A 76 12.00 10.99 3.30
CA LEU A 76 13.38 11.18 3.77
C LEU A 76 14.32 11.83 2.71
N GLY A 77 13.79 12.26 1.56
CA GLY A 77 14.56 12.95 0.52
C GLY A 77 15.16 12.04 -0.55
N CYS A 78 14.81 10.76 -0.60
CA CYS A 78 15.16 9.90 -1.73
C CYS A 78 14.35 10.29 -2.97
N ARG A 79 14.96 10.26 -4.15
CA ARG A 79 14.24 10.36 -5.42
C ARG A 79 13.70 8.99 -5.83
N LEU A 80 12.49 8.99 -6.38
CA LEU A 80 11.84 7.79 -6.89
C LEU A 80 11.85 7.74 -8.42
N GLU A 81 12.17 6.58 -8.97
CA GLU A 81 11.94 6.23 -10.36
C GLU A 81 10.62 5.49 -10.49
N TRP A 82 9.72 6.03 -11.32
CA TRP A 82 8.36 5.54 -11.47
C TRP A 82 8.22 4.63 -12.68
N ALA A 83 7.44 3.56 -12.53
CA ALA A 83 7.10 2.62 -13.59
C ALA A 83 5.57 2.51 -13.73
N SER A 84 5.10 2.27 -14.95
CA SER A 84 3.64 2.19 -15.22
C SER A 84 3.01 0.89 -14.71
N GLN A 85 3.78 -0.19 -14.55
CA GLN A 85 3.25 -1.51 -14.19
C GLN A 85 3.79 -2.04 -12.86
N ASN A 86 4.66 -1.29 -12.18
CA ASN A 86 5.30 -1.70 -10.93
C ASN A 86 5.27 -0.55 -9.93
N PRO A 87 5.43 -0.84 -8.61
CA PRO A 87 5.73 0.19 -7.63
C PRO A 87 6.99 0.99 -8.02
N PRO A 88 7.13 2.25 -7.58
CA PRO A 88 8.34 3.03 -7.81
C PRO A 88 9.57 2.35 -7.18
N ALA A 89 10.77 2.72 -7.64
CA ALA A 89 12.03 2.30 -7.06
C ALA A 89 12.81 3.50 -6.51
N VAL A 90 13.51 3.31 -5.39
CA VAL A 90 14.43 4.33 -4.86
C VAL A 90 15.65 4.44 -5.77
N SER A 91 15.99 5.66 -6.20
CA SER A 91 17.07 5.93 -7.15
C SER A 91 18.24 6.73 -6.57
N THR A 92 18.07 7.31 -5.37
CA THR A 92 19.13 8.06 -4.68
C THR A 92 19.15 7.76 -3.19
N HIS A 93 20.25 8.11 -2.53
CA HIS A 93 20.38 8.00 -1.09
C HIS A 93 20.78 9.37 -0.50
N PRO A 94 19.96 10.00 0.36
CA PRO A 94 20.14 11.39 0.80
C PRO A 94 21.55 11.66 1.36
N LEU A 95 22.04 10.82 2.27
CA LEU A 95 23.37 10.97 2.86
C LEU A 95 24.54 10.75 1.88
N ALA A 96 24.37 9.90 0.87
CA ALA A 96 25.38 9.70 -0.17
C ALA A 96 25.33 10.82 -1.23
N ASN A 97 24.25 11.59 -1.25
CA ASN A 97 23.96 12.63 -2.22
C ASN A 97 24.04 14.05 -1.62
N GLY A 98 24.75 14.20 -0.50
CA GLY A 98 25.16 15.51 0.03
C GLY A 98 24.26 16.11 1.10
N MET A 99 23.21 15.40 1.53
CA MET A 99 22.48 15.77 2.75
C MET A 99 23.25 15.32 3.98
N SER A 100 23.24 16.12 5.04
CA SER A 100 23.71 15.69 6.35
C SER A 100 22.60 14.97 7.12
N LEU A 101 22.93 14.39 8.27
CA LEU A 101 21.92 13.76 9.13
C LEU A 101 20.93 14.79 9.69
N GLU A 102 21.39 16.03 9.90
CA GLU A 102 20.59 17.14 10.39
C GLU A 102 19.56 17.64 9.35
N ASP A 103 19.78 17.34 8.07
CA ASP A 103 18.87 17.69 6.97
C ASP A 103 17.75 16.64 6.76
N LEU A 104 17.81 15.49 7.44
CA LEU A 104 16.75 14.48 7.39
C LEU A 104 15.58 14.90 8.31
N HIS A 105 14.38 14.98 7.73
CA HIS A 105 13.14 15.35 8.42
C HIS A 105 12.43 14.18 9.09
#